data_AF-A0A2E8RS69-F1
#
_entry.id   AF-A0A2E8RS69-F1
#
_cell.length_a   1.000
_cell.length_b   1.000
_cell.length_c   1.000
_cell.angle_alpha   90.00
_cell.angle_beta   90.00
_cell.angle_gamma   90.00
#
_symmetry.space_group_name_H-M   'P 1'
#
loop_
_entity.id
_entity.type
_entity.pdbx_description
1 polymer ?
#
loop_
_entity_poly.entity_id
_entity_poly.type
_entity_poly.pdbx_seq_one_letter_code
_entity_poly.pdbx_strand_id
1 'polypeptide(L)'
;MYQALPNYLTIKQSTIHGLGLFASKRIPQGTNLGISHFKEESGEFENNYIRTPLGGFINHAEVPNCKKTGVGSMSRIISLITLCDIEEGEELTVYYTLYKVPT
;
A
#
# COMPACT_ATOMS: atom_id res chain seq x y z
N MET A 1 -17.36 -1.20 16.24
CA MET A 1 -17.45 -2.15 15.10
C MET A 1 -16.10 -2.12 14.39
N TYR A 2 -15.53 -3.28 14.04
CA TYR A 2 -14.23 -3.37 13.37
C TYR A 2 -14.34 -2.93 11.90
N GLN A 3 -13.30 -2.27 11.36
CA GLN A 3 -13.18 -1.91 9.95
C GLN A 3 -11.83 -2.40 9.42
N ALA A 4 -11.86 -3.03 8.23
CA ALA A 4 -10.67 -3.56 7.58
C ALA A 4 -9.77 -2.45 7.00
N LEU A 5 -10.37 -1.31 6.64
CA LEU A 5 -9.67 -0.09 6.22
C LEU A 5 -10.04 1.06 7.16
N PRO A 6 -9.13 2.03 7.37
CA PRO A 6 -9.48 3.30 7.99
C PRO A 6 -10.62 4.00 7.24
N ASN A 7 -11.44 4.76 7.96
CA ASN A 7 -12.61 5.44 7.39
C ASN A 7 -12.31 6.54 6.35
N TYR A 8 -11.04 6.89 6.17
CA TYR A 8 -10.53 7.81 5.14
C TYR A 8 -9.97 7.07 3.91
N LEU A 9 -10.13 5.74 3.84
CA LEU A 9 -9.79 4.91 2.70
C LEU A 9 -10.98 4.10 2.21
N THR A 10 -10.98 3.80 0.93
CA THR A 10 -11.99 2.95 0.29
C THR A 10 -11.38 2.21 -0.90
N ILE A 11 -12.14 1.29 -1.48
CA ILE A 11 -11.75 0.51 -2.66
C ILE A 11 -12.68 0.89 -3.80
N LYS A 12 -12.10 1.17 -4.98
CA LYS A 12 -12.85 1.48 -6.20
C LYS A 12 -12.21 0.78 -7.39
N GLN A 13 -12.91 0.80 -8.54
CA GLN A 13 -12.31 0.42 -9.81
C GLN A 13 -11.14 1.35 -10.11
N SER A 14 -9.97 0.77 -10.36
CA SER A 14 -8.76 1.52 -10.73
C SER A 14 -8.67 1.68 -12.24
N THR A 15 -8.10 2.80 -12.68
CA THR A 15 -7.68 3.02 -14.07
C THR A 15 -6.32 2.38 -14.37
N ILE A 16 -5.57 1.98 -13.34
CA ILE A 16 -4.28 1.32 -13.44
C ILE A 16 -4.49 -0.19 -13.63
N HIS A 17 -5.08 -0.85 -12.64
CA HIS A 17 -5.31 -2.29 -12.69
C HIS A 17 -6.37 -2.74 -11.67
N GLY A 18 -7.39 -3.47 -12.13
CA GLY A 18 -8.39 -4.09 -11.25
C GLY A 18 -9.03 -3.12 -10.25
N LEU A 19 -8.96 -3.48 -8.97
CA LEU A 19 -9.40 -2.60 -7.88
C LEU A 19 -8.19 -1.88 -7.27
N GLY A 20 -8.40 -0.63 -6.89
CA GLY A 20 -7.40 0.23 -6.27
C GLY A 20 -7.81 0.73 -4.89
N LEU A 21 -6.82 1.22 -4.15
CA LEU A 21 -7.02 1.90 -2.87
C LEU A 21 -7.16 3.40 -3.10
N PHE A 22 -8.24 4.00 -2.62
CA PHE A 22 -8.57 5.40 -2.85
C PHE A 22 -8.78 6.16 -1.55
N ALA A 23 -8.41 7.44 -1.53
CA ALA A 23 -8.76 8.35 -0.46
C ALA A 23 -10.28 8.65 -0.49
N SER A 24 -10.96 8.47 0.63
CA SER A 24 -12.35 8.94 0.81
C SER A 24 -12.44 10.29 1.51
N LYS A 25 -11.31 10.82 1.96
CA LYS A 25 -11.12 12.15 2.56
C LYS A 25 -9.67 12.58 2.30
N ARG A 26 -9.38 13.88 2.41
CA ARG A 26 -8.00 14.39 2.37
C ARG A 26 -7.11 13.69 3.41
N ILE A 27 -5.93 13.26 2.99
CA ILE A 27 -4.91 12.59 3.82
C ILE A 27 -3.63 13.44 3.77
N PRO A 28 -3.15 13.98 4.91
CA PRO A 28 -1.91 14.76 4.92
C PRO A 28 -0.67 13.96 4.54
N GLN A 29 0.34 14.64 4.01
CA GLN A 29 1.69 14.10 3.80
C GLN A 29 2.27 13.51 5.09
N GLY A 30 3.01 12.40 4.96
CA GLY A 30 3.69 11.75 6.09
C GLY A 30 2.77 10.92 6.97
N THR A 31 1.50 10.77 6.60
CA THR A 31 0.53 9.93 7.33
C THR A 31 0.92 8.46 7.20
N ASN A 32 1.06 7.76 8.33
CA ASN A 32 1.19 6.32 8.37
C ASN A 32 -0.20 5.68 8.26
N LEU A 33 -0.49 5.05 7.12
CA LEU A 33 -1.78 4.45 6.81
C LEU A 33 -1.98 3.10 7.52
N GLY A 34 -0.90 2.51 8.04
CA GLY A 34 -0.89 1.21 8.70
C GLY A 34 -0.09 0.15 7.96
N ILE A 35 -0.20 -1.09 8.43
CA ILE A 35 0.54 -2.24 7.92
C ILE A 35 -0.03 -2.67 6.57
N SER A 36 0.82 -2.77 5.56
CA SER A 36 0.48 -3.27 4.22
C SER A 36 0.93 -4.71 4.00
N HIS A 37 2.13 -5.04 4.46
CA HIS A 37 2.71 -6.36 4.25
C HIS A 37 3.38 -6.86 5.53
N PHE A 38 3.39 -8.17 5.69
CA PHE A 38 4.22 -8.88 6.65
C PHE A 38 5.09 -9.88 5.90
N LYS A 39 6.42 -9.80 6.10
CA LYS A 39 7.40 -10.68 5.49
C LYS A 39 7.38 -12.04 6.19
N GLU A 40 7.15 -13.10 5.43
CA GLU A 40 7.17 -14.49 5.88
C GLU A 40 7.88 -15.33 4.83
N GLU A 41 9.12 -15.73 5.14
CA GLU A 41 10.05 -16.37 4.20
C GLU A 41 9.94 -17.91 4.22
N SER A 42 8.82 -18.46 4.72
CA SER A 42 8.55 -19.90 4.69
C SER A 42 8.39 -20.46 3.27
N GLY A 43 8.15 -19.61 2.26
CA GLY A 43 7.81 -20.01 0.89
C GLY A 43 6.33 -20.35 0.69
N GLU A 44 5.51 -20.25 1.74
CA GLU A 44 4.07 -20.57 1.68
C GLU A 44 3.21 -19.43 1.13
N PHE A 45 3.75 -18.21 1.11
CA PHE A 45 3.05 -17.00 0.67
C PHE A 45 3.62 -16.47 -0.63
N GLU A 46 2.75 -15.93 -1.47
CA GLU A 46 3.16 -15.30 -2.73
C GLU A 46 4.24 -14.24 -2.47
N ASN A 47 5.38 -14.39 -3.12
CA ASN A 47 6.56 -13.53 -2.96
C ASN A 47 7.09 -13.44 -1.51
N ASN A 48 6.77 -14.38 -0.61
CA ASN A 48 7.11 -14.35 0.82
C ASN A 48 6.46 -13.21 1.62
N TYR A 49 5.27 -12.76 1.21
CA TYR A 49 4.54 -11.71 1.91
C TYR A 49 3.07 -12.05 2.15
N ILE A 50 2.63 -11.86 3.39
CA ILE A 50 1.22 -11.74 3.73
C ILE A 50 0.80 -10.28 3.47
N ARG A 51 -0.26 -10.08 2.69
CA ARG A 51 -0.79 -8.76 2.36
C ARG A 51 -2.04 -8.47 3.19
N THR A 52 -2.08 -7.32 3.86
CA THR A 52 -3.32 -6.80 4.47
C THR A 52 -4.20 -6.19 3.37
N PRO A 53 -5.43 -5.73 3.65
CA PRO A 53 -6.22 -4.98 2.66
C PRO A 53 -5.46 -3.81 2.03
N LEU A 54 -4.61 -3.12 2.81
CA LEU A 54 -3.74 -2.07 2.26
C LEU A 54 -2.74 -2.61 1.24
N GLY A 55 -2.07 -3.74 1.53
CA GLY A 55 -1.11 -4.34 0.60
C GLY A 55 -1.77 -5.05 -0.59
N GLY A 56 -3.01 -5.51 -0.42
CA GLY A 56 -3.74 -6.24 -1.45
C GLY A 56 -4.36 -5.36 -2.55
N PHE A 57 -4.71 -4.11 -2.23
CA PHE A 57 -5.35 -3.18 -3.16
C PHE A 57 -4.48 -1.98 -3.58
N ILE A 58 -3.24 -1.88 -3.06
CA ILE A 58 -2.34 -0.80 -3.46
C ILE A 58 -1.72 -1.07 -4.84
N ASN A 59 -1.95 -0.15 -5.76
CA ASN A 59 -1.43 -0.24 -7.13
C ASN A 59 -0.06 0.41 -7.29
N HIS A 60 0.50 0.25 -8.48
CA HIS A 60 1.79 0.79 -8.86
C HIS A 60 1.68 2.04 -9.73
N ALA A 61 2.59 2.98 -9.50
CA ALA A 61 2.89 4.07 -10.43
C ALA A 61 4.39 4.38 -10.43
N GLU A 62 4.88 4.89 -11.56
CA GLU A 62 6.26 5.39 -11.72
C GLU A 62 6.52 6.60 -10.81
N VAL A 63 5.52 7.46 -10.66
CA VAL A 63 5.52 8.60 -9.72
C VAL A 63 4.46 8.32 -8.65
N PRO A 64 4.81 7.61 -7.57
CA PRO A 64 3.84 7.24 -6.54
C PRO A 64 3.60 8.37 -5.54
N ASN A 65 2.43 8.34 -4.89
CA ASN A 65 2.11 9.22 -3.75
C ASN A 65 2.25 8.52 -2.39
N CYS A 66 2.62 7.25 -2.34
CA CYS A 66 2.94 6.50 -1.12
C CYS A 66 4.28 5.75 -1.22
N LYS A 67 4.88 5.46 -0.07
CA LYS A 67 6.02 4.54 0.06
C LYS A 67 5.76 3.44 1.07
N LYS A 68 6.40 2.29 0.84
CA LYS A 68 6.53 1.20 1.81
C LYS A 68 7.70 1.49 2.73
N THR A 69 7.52 1.34 4.05
CA THR A 69 8.61 1.46 5.04
C THR A 69 8.62 0.27 5.98
N GLY A 70 9.81 -0.25 6.30
CA GLY A 70 9.99 -1.18 7.41
C GLY A 70 10.26 -0.43 8.72
N VAL A 71 9.90 -1.01 9.86
CA VAL A 71 10.32 -0.49 11.18
C VAL A 71 11.68 -1.11 11.54
N GLY A 72 12.76 -0.46 11.14
CA GLY A 72 14.14 -0.97 11.29
C GLY A 72 14.60 -1.89 10.16
N SER A 73 15.92 -2.11 10.06
CA SER A 73 16.57 -2.82 8.95
C SER A 73 16.21 -4.31 8.83
N MET A 74 15.66 -4.92 9.89
CA MET A 74 15.22 -6.31 9.93
C MET A 74 13.70 -6.47 10.10
N SER A 75 12.92 -5.41 9.90
CA SER A 75 11.48 -5.47 10.16
C SER A 75 10.77 -6.43 9.21
N ARG A 76 10.02 -7.37 9.80
CA ARG A 76 9.06 -8.17 9.06
C ARG A 76 7.80 -7.36 8.72
N ILE A 77 7.56 -6.25 9.41
CA ILE A 77 6.37 -5.42 9.24
C ILE A 77 6.68 -4.29 8.26
N ILE A 78 5.85 -4.14 7.24
CA ILE A 78 5.94 -3.09 6.23
C ILE A 78 4.68 -2.24 6.27
N SER A 79 4.84 -0.95 6.58
CA SER A 79 3.75 0.04 6.59
C SER A 79 3.74 0.90 5.33
N LEU A 80 2.59 1.51 5.04
CA LEU A 80 2.46 2.54 4.00
C LEU A 80 2.49 3.94 4.62
N ILE A 81 3.26 4.83 4.01
CA ILE A 81 3.33 6.24 4.39
C ILE A 81 3.08 7.10 3.15
N THR A 82 2.26 8.13 3.27
CA THR A 82 2.01 9.12 2.20
C THR A 82 3.26 9.99 1.97
N LEU A 83 3.61 10.21 0.71
CA LEU A 83 4.75 11.02 0.27
C LEU A 83 4.38 12.48 0.03
N CYS A 84 3.11 12.75 -0.22
CA CYS A 84 2.50 14.05 -0.40
C CYS A 84 1.10 14.07 0.25
N ASP A 85 0.46 15.23 0.25
CA ASP A 85 -0.98 15.29 0.52
C ASP A 85 -1.73 14.49 -0.56
N ILE A 86 -2.76 13.77 -0.14
CA ILE A 86 -3.63 12.98 -1.01
C ILE A 86 -5.04 13.54 -0.86
N GLU A 87 -5.61 14.04 -1.95
CA GLU A 87 -6.94 14.63 -1.95
C GLU A 87 -8.03 13.56 -2.07
N GLU A 88 -9.25 13.92 -1.68
CA GLU A 88 -10.38 12.99 -1.78
C GLU A 88 -10.58 12.51 -3.22
N GLY A 89 -10.71 11.19 -3.39
CA GLY A 89 -10.90 10.56 -4.69
C GLY A 89 -9.60 10.16 -5.40
N GLU A 90 -8.42 10.48 -4.86
CA GLU A 90 -7.17 10.08 -5.47
C GLU A 90 -6.79 8.61 -5.23
N GLU A 91 -6.20 8.03 -6.29
CA GLU A 91 -5.38 6.83 -6.38
C GLU A 91 -4.22 6.71 -5.39
N LEU A 92 -4.26 5.89 -4.33
CA LEU A 92 -3.05 5.59 -3.58
C LEU A 92 -2.19 4.59 -4.36
N THR A 93 -0.92 4.94 -4.59
CA THR A 93 0.02 4.12 -5.37
C THR A 93 1.40 4.07 -4.73
N VAL A 94 2.13 2.99 -5.00
CA VAL A 94 3.52 2.80 -4.56
C VAL A 94 4.44 2.49 -5.73
N TYR A 95 5.74 2.78 -5.59
CA TYR A 95 6.71 2.22 -6.51
C TYR A 95 6.95 0.74 -6.17
N TYR A 96 6.77 -0.15 -7.15
CA TYR A 96 7.03 -1.57 -6.95
C TYR A 96 8.53 -1.82 -6.96
N THR A 97 9.07 -2.14 -5.79
CA THR A 97 10.46 -2.58 -5.63
C THR A 97 10.64 -4.10 -5.76
N LEU A 98 9.54 -4.87 -5.80
CA LEU A 98 9.57 -6.34 -5.71
C LEU A 98 9.61 -7.04 -7.08
N TYR A 99 9.08 -6.40 -8.13
CA TYR A 99 9.11 -6.97 -9.47
C TYR A 99 10.39 -6.51 -10.17
N LYS A 100 11.39 -7.40 -10.22
CA LYS A 100 12.41 -7.28 -11.27
C LYS A 100 11.75 -7.74 -12.56
N VAL A 101 11.66 -6.86 -13.55
CA VAL A 101 11.36 -7.27 -14.92
C VAL A 101 12.49 -8.22 -15.35
N PRO A 102 12.21 -9.46 -15.79
CA PRO A 102 13.25 -10.32 -16.34
C PRO A 102 13.87 -9.62 -17.57
N THR A 103 15.18 -9.43 -17.58
CA THR A 103 15.94 -9.11 -18.82
C THR A 103 16.02 -10.32 -19.72
#